data_AF-A0A0Q8PM15-F1
#
_entry.id   AF-A0A0Q8PM15-F1
#
_cell.length_a   1.000
_cell.length_b   1.000
_cell.length_c   1.000
_cell.angle_alpha   90.00
_cell.angle_beta   90.00
_cell.angle_gamma   90.00
#
_symmetry.space_group_name_H-M   'P 1'
#
loop_
_entity.id
_entity.type
_entity.pdbx_description
1 polymer ?
#
loop_
_entity_poly.entity_id
_entity_poly.type
_entity_poly.pdbx_seq_one_letter_code
_entity_poly.pdbx_strand_id
1 'polypeptide(L)'
;MTMKLTTITATLAFVFAGAAQAQAPSSGASGQQSPKDQAEQQHKAAMEKCNSMKDNAKDICKAEADGQQKVAEAQAKVTERDTPKNRLELEQAKAEAQYKVAKEKCDDQVGDAKKACQNEAKATQDLAIAQAKKQAQAKPATSSGSSGTTGTSAAGTSTPTPAAQPATPPSADAQPAPGAPATPPAQPAAAPAAQPATQSQ
;
A
#
# COMPACT_ATOMS: atom_id res chain seq x y z
N MET A 1 8.38 28.35 27.33
CA MET A 1 8.05 29.50 26.45
C MET A 1 6.92 29.08 25.52
N THR A 2 6.00 29.98 25.19
CA THR A 2 4.80 29.66 24.40
C THR A 2 5.03 29.96 22.92
N MET A 3 5.06 28.94 22.07
CA MET A 3 5.12 29.15 20.61
C MET A 3 3.71 29.27 20.04
N LYS A 4 3.43 30.38 19.36
CA LYS A 4 2.15 30.62 18.66
C LYS A 4 2.17 29.92 17.31
N LEU A 5 1.19 29.06 17.05
CA LEU A 5 1.04 28.37 15.77
C LEU A 5 0.15 29.21 14.83
N THR A 6 0.76 30.03 13.97
CA THR A 6 0.03 30.89 13.04
C THR A 6 -0.39 30.12 11.78
N THR A 7 -1.52 29.41 11.87
CA THR A 7 -2.13 28.71 10.72
C THR A 7 -2.78 29.68 9.74
N ILE A 8 -2.21 29.82 8.54
CA ILE A 8 -2.89 30.49 7.41
C ILE A 8 -3.60 29.41 6.58
N THR A 9 -4.88 29.22 6.86
CA THR A 9 -5.72 28.19 6.25
C THR A 9 -6.33 28.67 4.93
N ALA A 10 -5.69 28.37 3.81
CA ALA A 10 -6.20 28.67 2.46
C ALA A 10 -7.11 27.53 1.94
N THR A 11 -8.25 27.31 2.60
CA THR A 11 -9.24 26.29 2.18
C THR A 11 -10.04 26.73 0.96
N LEU A 12 -9.62 26.31 -0.23
CA LEU A 12 -10.52 26.18 -1.39
C LEU A 12 -11.48 25.02 -1.16
N ALA A 13 -12.59 25.31 -0.47
CA ALA A 13 -13.61 24.31 -0.15
C ALA A 13 -14.51 24.04 -1.36
N PHE A 14 -14.39 22.84 -1.94
CA PHE A 14 -15.50 22.26 -2.70
C PHE A 14 -16.36 21.42 -1.75
N VAL A 15 -17.46 22.01 -1.30
CA VAL A 15 -18.50 21.30 -0.53
C VAL A 15 -19.17 20.29 -1.44
N PHE A 16 -19.35 19.06 -0.94
CA PHE A 16 -20.41 18.19 -1.44
C PHE A 16 -21.15 17.50 -0.28
N ALA A 17 -22.21 18.16 0.19
CA ALA A 17 -23.14 17.59 1.17
C ALA A 17 -24.18 16.71 0.44
N GLY A 18 -24.50 15.56 1.04
CA GLY A 18 -25.41 14.58 0.44
C GLY A 18 -26.87 15.03 0.46
N ALA A 19 -27.34 15.62 -0.65
CA ALA A 19 -28.72 15.49 -1.10
C ALA A 19 -28.81 14.41 -2.20
N ALA A 20 -29.93 13.71 -2.31
CA ALA A 20 -30.12 12.67 -3.32
C ALA A 20 -30.19 13.29 -4.73
N GLN A 21 -29.11 13.15 -5.49
CA GLN A 21 -29.01 13.66 -6.85
C GLN A 21 -28.25 12.68 -7.74
N ALA A 22 -28.83 12.37 -8.90
CA ALA A 22 -28.26 11.45 -9.88
C ALA A 22 -27.13 12.11 -10.68
N GLN A 23 -26.05 12.47 -10.00
CA GLN A 23 -24.82 12.90 -10.64
C GLN A 23 -24.11 11.67 -11.21
N ALA A 24 -24.43 11.34 -12.46
CA ALA A 24 -23.46 10.67 -13.31
C ALA A 24 -22.16 11.51 -13.29
N PRO A 25 -20.98 10.91 -13.06
CA PRO A 25 -19.73 11.63 -13.22
C PRO A 25 -19.60 12.02 -14.70
N SER A 26 -19.63 13.32 -14.99
CA SER A 26 -19.38 13.87 -16.33
C SER A 26 -17.89 13.80 -16.70
N SER A 27 -17.28 12.61 -16.56
CA SER A 27 -16.13 12.21 -17.34
C SER A 27 -16.59 12.02 -18.79
N GLY A 28 -16.60 13.13 -19.54
CA GLY A 28 -16.88 13.10 -20.98
C GLY A 28 -15.92 12.16 -21.71
N ALA A 29 -16.43 11.47 -22.73
CA ALA A 29 -15.73 10.41 -23.47
C ALA A 29 -15.23 9.26 -22.55
N SER A 30 -16.17 8.40 -22.15
CA SER A 30 -15.88 7.10 -21.52
C SER A 30 -15.25 6.11 -22.51
N GLY A 31 -14.03 6.40 -22.96
CA GLY A 31 -13.15 5.42 -23.60
C GLY A 31 -12.62 4.46 -22.53
N GLN A 32 -12.81 3.16 -22.71
CA GLN A 32 -12.19 2.15 -21.85
C GLN A 32 -10.68 2.09 -22.12
N GLN A 33 -9.92 2.99 -21.50
CA GLN A 33 -8.46 2.84 -21.41
C GLN A 33 -8.13 1.50 -20.77
N SER A 34 -7.26 0.75 -21.42
CA SER A 34 -6.74 -0.52 -20.92
C SER A 34 -6.01 -0.30 -19.58
N PRO A 35 -5.90 -1.33 -18.71
CA PRO A 35 -5.03 -1.25 -17.54
C PRO A 35 -3.58 -0.90 -17.88
N LYS A 36 -3.12 -1.28 -19.08
CA LYS A 36 -1.80 -0.92 -19.66
C LYS A 36 -1.73 0.59 -19.94
N ASP A 37 -2.73 1.15 -20.63
CA ASP A 37 -2.82 2.59 -20.94
C ASP A 37 -2.92 3.45 -19.67
N GLN A 38 -3.65 2.97 -18.63
CA GLN A 38 -3.70 3.66 -17.34
C GLN A 38 -2.36 3.63 -16.61
N ALA A 39 -1.66 2.49 -16.61
CA ALA A 39 -0.32 2.38 -16.02
C ALA A 39 0.70 3.28 -16.73
N GLU A 40 0.62 3.43 -18.06
CA GLU A 40 1.48 4.34 -18.83
C GLU A 40 1.20 5.82 -18.50
N GLN A 41 -0.07 6.24 -18.43
CA GLN A 41 -0.40 7.62 -18.05
C GLN A 41 -0.02 7.93 -16.59
N GLN A 42 -0.15 6.95 -15.68
CA GLN A 42 0.34 7.07 -14.30
C GLN A 42 1.87 7.17 -14.23
N HIS A 43 2.60 6.37 -15.01
CA HIS A 43 4.05 6.46 -15.13
C HIS A 43 4.50 7.81 -15.68
N LYS A 44 3.88 8.28 -16.78
CA LYS A 44 4.17 9.59 -17.37
C LYS A 44 3.96 10.72 -16.35
N ALA A 45 2.81 10.75 -15.66
CA ALA A 45 2.51 11.77 -14.65
C ALA A 45 3.48 11.69 -13.44
N ALA A 46 3.88 10.49 -13.03
CA ALA A 46 4.90 10.29 -12.00
C ALA A 46 6.27 10.82 -12.46
N MET A 47 6.70 10.50 -13.69
CA MET A 47 7.96 10.99 -14.27
C MET A 47 7.99 12.52 -14.43
N GLU A 48 6.87 13.14 -14.84
CA GLU A 48 6.72 14.59 -14.89
C GLU A 48 6.84 15.23 -13.49
N LYS A 49 6.26 14.60 -12.46
CA LYS A 49 6.46 15.01 -11.06
C LYS A 49 7.92 14.82 -10.62
N CYS A 50 8.56 13.70 -10.95
CA CYS A 50 9.97 13.44 -10.62
C CYS A 50 10.91 14.45 -11.29
N ASN A 51 10.61 14.92 -12.51
CA ASN A 51 11.42 15.93 -13.21
C ASN A 51 11.43 17.32 -12.52
N SER A 52 10.53 17.58 -11.55
CA SER A 52 10.60 18.77 -10.68
C SER A 52 11.60 18.64 -9.53
N MET A 53 12.05 17.42 -9.23
CA MET A 53 13.02 17.11 -8.19
C MET A 53 14.46 17.21 -8.71
N LYS A 54 15.42 17.19 -7.78
CA LYS A 54 16.86 17.30 -8.08
C LYS A 54 17.64 16.14 -7.47
N ASP A 55 18.84 15.94 -8.00
CA ASP A 55 19.86 15.04 -7.44
C ASP A 55 19.29 13.64 -7.12
N ASN A 56 19.74 12.97 -6.04
CA ASN A 56 19.31 11.60 -5.76
C ASN A 56 17.79 11.47 -5.52
N ALA A 57 17.13 12.51 -4.98
CA ALA A 57 15.66 12.49 -4.78
C ALA A 57 14.89 12.34 -6.10
N LYS A 58 15.39 12.94 -7.19
CA LYS A 58 14.86 12.77 -8.55
C LYS A 58 15.05 11.34 -9.04
N ASP A 59 16.23 10.76 -8.82
CA ASP A 59 16.59 9.46 -9.37
C ASP A 59 15.93 8.30 -8.58
N ILE A 60 15.79 8.44 -7.25
CA ILE A 60 14.89 7.62 -6.41
C ILE A 60 13.46 7.68 -6.95
N CYS A 61 12.90 8.88 -7.19
CA CYS A 61 11.53 9.05 -7.67
C CYS A 61 11.32 8.34 -9.03
N LYS A 62 12.30 8.42 -9.94
CA LYS A 62 12.27 7.70 -11.22
C LYS A 62 12.38 6.18 -11.05
N ALA A 63 13.24 5.71 -10.16
CA ALA A 63 13.33 4.29 -9.81
C ALA A 63 12.03 3.74 -9.21
N GLU A 64 11.34 4.54 -8.38
CA GLU A 64 10.00 4.21 -7.85
C GLU A 64 8.95 4.19 -8.98
N ALA A 65 8.93 5.18 -9.88
CA ALA A 65 8.01 5.22 -11.02
C ALA A 65 8.21 4.03 -12.00
N ASP A 66 9.43 3.82 -12.49
CA ASP A 66 9.79 2.71 -13.39
C ASP A 66 9.51 1.34 -12.74
N GLY A 67 9.76 1.23 -11.44
CA GLY A 67 9.48 0.03 -10.66
C GLY A 67 7.98 -0.28 -10.61
N GLN A 68 7.16 0.72 -10.31
CA GLN A 68 5.70 0.58 -10.29
C GLN A 68 5.13 0.25 -11.68
N GLN A 69 5.66 0.85 -12.77
CA GLN A 69 5.27 0.50 -14.14
C GLN A 69 5.56 -0.98 -14.45
N LYS A 70 6.78 -1.46 -14.16
CA LYS A 70 7.17 -2.87 -14.35
C LYS A 70 6.28 -3.83 -13.55
N VAL A 71 6.00 -3.51 -12.28
CA VAL A 71 5.14 -4.32 -11.41
C VAL A 71 3.71 -4.34 -11.93
N ALA A 72 3.17 -3.22 -12.40
CA ALA A 72 1.84 -3.14 -13.00
C ALA A 72 1.74 -3.96 -14.30
N GLU A 73 2.76 -3.91 -15.18
CA GLU A 73 2.78 -4.71 -16.40
C GLU A 73 2.86 -6.22 -16.09
N ALA A 74 3.73 -6.64 -15.17
CA ALA A 74 3.84 -8.03 -14.78
C ALA A 74 2.58 -8.54 -14.04
N GLN A 75 1.95 -7.70 -13.22
CA GLN A 75 0.66 -8.00 -12.59
C GLN A 75 -0.44 -8.12 -13.64
N ALA A 76 -0.45 -7.29 -14.69
CA ALA A 76 -1.36 -7.44 -15.81
C ALA A 76 -1.15 -8.78 -16.54
N LYS A 77 0.09 -9.26 -16.73
CA LYS A 77 0.35 -10.61 -17.28
C LYS A 77 -0.19 -11.73 -16.39
N VAL A 78 -0.14 -11.58 -15.07
CA VAL A 78 -0.74 -12.54 -14.11
C VAL A 78 -2.27 -12.52 -14.20
N THR A 79 -2.89 -11.34 -14.26
CA THR A 79 -4.34 -11.19 -14.40
C THR A 79 -4.85 -11.67 -15.76
N GLU A 80 -4.09 -11.44 -16.84
CA GLU A 80 -4.39 -11.90 -18.20
C GLU A 80 -4.27 -13.43 -18.30
N ARG A 81 -3.28 -14.04 -17.64
CA ARG A 81 -3.13 -15.50 -17.56
C ARG A 81 -2.24 -15.93 -16.38
N ASP A 82 -2.85 -16.40 -15.30
CA ASP A 82 -2.08 -16.95 -14.17
C ASP A 82 -1.31 -18.20 -14.61
N THR A 83 0.01 -18.14 -14.48
CA THR A 83 0.93 -19.25 -14.75
C THR A 83 2.13 -19.13 -13.82
N PRO A 84 2.84 -20.23 -13.49
CA PRO A 84 4.07 -20.17 -12.69
C PRO A 84 5.13 -19.23 -13.27
N LYS A 85 5.19 -19.11 -14.61
CA LYS A 85 6.06 -18.13 -15.30
C LYS A 85 5.62 -16.70 -15.02
N ASN A 86 4.36 -16.35 -15.30
CA ASN A 86 3.88 -14.97 -15.14
C ASN A 86 3.94 -14.53 -13.65
N ARG A 87 3.67 -15.44 -12.70
CA ARG A 87 3.86 -15.18 -11.26
C ARG A 87 5.32 -14.97 -10.89
N LEU A 88 6.24 -15.77 -11.42
CA LEU A 88 7.68 -15.55 -11.21
C LEU A 88 8.13 -14.20 -11.80
N GLU A 89 7.66 -13.82 -12.99
CA GLU A 89 7.95 -12.51 -13.61
C GLU A 89 7.42 -11.33 -12.77
N LEU A 90 6.27 -11.48 -12.10
CA LEU A 90 5.75 -10.49 -11.15
C LEU A 90 6.64 -10.33 -9.92
N GLU A 91 7.04 -11.43 -9.28
CA GLU A 91 7.94 -11.34 -8.12
C GLU A 91 9.35 -10.87 -8.49
N GLN A 92 9.83 -11.19 -9.70
CA GLN A 92 11.07 -10.61 -10.24
C GLN A 92 10.93 -9.10 -10.46
N ALA A 93 9.82 -8.62 -11.05
CA ALA A 93 9.58 -7.19 -11.25
C ALA A 93 9.51 -6.43 -9.91
N LYS A 94 8.88 -7.01 -8.88
CA LYS A 94 8.87 -6.45 -7.52
C LYS A 94 10.28 -6.38 -6.93
N ALA A 95 11.06 -7.46 -7.03
CA ALA A 95 12.44 -7.50 -6.53
C ALA A 95 13.36 -6.52 -7.27
N GLU A 96 13.24 -6.39 -8.60
CA GLU A 96 13.93 -5.37 -9.40
C GLU A 96 13.57 -3.94 -8.98
N ALA A 97 12.28 -3.66 -8.75
CA ALA A 97 11.79 -2.36 -8.32
C ALA A 97 12.37 -1.98 -6.94
N GLN A 98 12.23 -2.89 -5.96
CA GLN A 98 12.81 -2.74 -4.63
C GLN A 98 14.33 -2.52 -4.70
N TYR A 99 15.05 -3.32 -5.50
CA TYR A 99 16.50 -3.20 -5.68
C TYR A 99 16.93 -1.86 -6.29
N LYS A 100 16.26 -1.40 -7.36
CA LYS A 100 16.54 -0.11 -7.99
C LYS A 100 16.42 1.02 -6.96
N VAL A 101 15.27 1.09 -6.28
CA VAL A 101 14.98 2.12 -5.28
C VAL A 101 15.97 2.06 -4.09
N ALA A 102 16.32 0.86 -3.64
CA ALA A 102 17.34 0.67 -2.60
C ALA A 102 18.73 1.11 -3.08
N LYS A 103 19.13 0.78 -4.31
CA LYS A 103 20.42 1.19 -4.89
C LYS A 103 20.52 2.71 -5.00
N GLU A 104 19.51 3.40 -5.54
CA GLU A 104 19.51 4.87 -5.55
C GLU A 104 19.58 5.41 -4.11
N LYS A 105 18.84 4.85 -3.13
CA LYS A 105 18.96 5.22 -1.70
C LYS A 105 20.34 4.94 -1.10
N CYS A 106 21.10 3.98 -1.63
CA CYS A 106 22.51 3.78 -1.29
C CYS A 106 23.45 4.79 -1.97
N ASP A 107 23.02 5.49 -3.03
CA ASP A 107 23.87 6.40 -3.77
C ASP A 107 24.18 7.71 -3.01
N ASP A 108 23.38 8.07 -1.99
CA ASP A 108 23.65 9.14 -1.00
C ASP A 108 24.85 8.83 -0.06
N GLN A 109 25.25 7.55 0.04
CA GLN A 109 26.37 7.16 0.89
C GLN A 109 27.72 7.27 0.15
N VAL A 110 28.82 7.10 0.87
CA VAL A 110 30.19 7.15 0.31
C VAL A 110 31.05 5.97 0.78
N GLY A 111 32.11 5.67 0.02
CA GLY A 111 33.10 4.65 0.37
C GLY A 111 32.50 3.26 0.64
N ASP A 112 33.05 2.58 1.65
CA ASP A 112 32.61 1.23 2.03
C ASP A 112 31.16 1.16 2.51
N ALA A 113 30.61 2.24 3.08
CA ALA A 113 29.21 2.27 3.53
C ALA A 113 28.24 2.15 2.34
N LYS A 114 28.50 2.89 1.25
CA LYS A 114 27.80 2.73 -0.03
C LYS A 114 27.93 1.32 -0.60
N LYS A 115 29.14 0.75 -0.56
CA LYS A 115 29.42 -0.60 -1.06
C LYS A 115 28.71 -1.68 -0.24
N ALA A 116 28.61 -1.52 1.08
CA ALA A 116 27.85 -2.39 1.97
C ALA A 116 26.34 -2.30 1.69
N CYS A 117 25.80 -1.09 1.59
CA CYS A 117 24.40 -0.85 1.26
C CYS A 117 24.00 -1.46 -0.09
N GLN A 118 24.79 -1.26 -1.16
CA GLN A 118 24.51 -1.85 -2.48
C GLN A 118 24.63 -3.39 -2.46
N ASN A 119 25.56 -3.96 -1.69
CA ASN A 119 25.65 -5.40 -1.46
C ASN A 119 24.40 -5.95 -0.75
N GLU A 120 23.88 -5.27 0.28
CA GLU A 120 22.70 -5.66 1.05
C GLU A 120 21.42 -5.56 0.20
N ALA A 121 21.26 -4.47 -0.56
CA ALA A 121 20.17 -4.31 -1.52
C ALA A 121 20.16 -5.45 -2.55
N LYS A 122 21.33 -5.83 -3.07
CA LYS A 122 21.46 -6.97 -4.00
C LYS A 122 21.16 -8.30 -3.32
N ALA A 123 21.68 -8.55 -2.11
CA ALA A 123 21.41 -9.77 -1.37
C ALA A 123 19.91 -9.95 -1.09
N THR A 124 19.21 -8.85 -0.80
CA THR A 124 17.74 -8.82 -0.65
C THR A 124 17.03 -9.16 -1.96
N GLN A 125 17.49 -8.62 -3.10
CA GLN A 125 16.98 -8.95 -4.43
C GLN A 125 17.16 -10.44 -4.77
N ASP A 126 18.37 -10.97 -4.62
CA ASP A 126 18.72 -12.35 -4.91
C ASP A 126 17.92 -13.32 -4.02
N LEU A 127 17.73 -12.98 -2.74
CA LEU A 127 16.93 -13.74 -1.78
C LEU A 127 15.44 -13.75 -2.16
N ALA A 128 14.86 -12.60 -2.51
CA ALA A 128 13.46 -12.51 -2.95
C ALA A 128 13.23 -13.32 -4.24
N ILE A 129 14.12 -13.20 -5.22
CA ILE A 129 14.06 -13.99 -6.47
C ILE A 129 14.24 -15.49 -6.20
N ALA A 130 15.11 -15.88 -5.26
CA ALA A 130 15.28 -17.28 -4.85
C ALA A 130 14.03 -17.83 -4.14
N GLN A 131 13.36 -17.04 -3.29
CA GLN A 131 12.09 -17.41 -2.67
C GLN A 131 10.97 -17.56 -3.71
N ALA A 132 10.82 -16.60 -4.62
CA ALA A 132 9.85 -16.67 -5.71
C ALA A 132 10.06 -17.90 -6.61
N LYS A 133 11.32 -18.21 -6.96
CA LYS A 133 11.67 -19.44 -7.70
C LYS A 133 11.28 -20.70 -6.94
N LYS A 134 11.46 -20.75 -5.61
CA LYS A 134 11.02 -21.89 -4.77
C LYS A 134 9.49 -22.00 -4.72
N GLN A 135 8.78 -20.89 -4.58
CA GLN A 135 7.30 -20.87 -4.59
C GLN A 135 6.71 -21.29 -5.95
N ALA A 136 7.35 -20.93 -7.07
CA ALA A 136 6.93 -21.34 -8.42
C ALA A 136 7.25 -22.81 -8.73
N GLN A 137 8.23 -23.42 -8.04
CA GLN A 137 8.57 -24.85 -8.14
C GLN A 137 7.80 -25.73 -7.14
N ALA A 138 7.30 -25.16 -6.05
CA ALA A 138 6.35 -25.84 -5.20
C ALA A 138 5.09 -26.14 -6.02
N LYS A 139 4.81 -27.43 -6.23
CA LYS A 139 3.50 -27.89 -6.71
C LYS A 139 2.43 -27.16 -5.88
N PRO A 140 1.36 -26.61 -6.47
CA PRO A 140 0.28 -26.05 -5.68
C PRO A 140 -0.20 -27.12 -4.70
N ALA A 141 0.04 -26.89 -3.41
CA ALA A 141 -0.61 -27.63 -2.37
C ALA A 141 -2.10 -27.42 -2.60
N THR A 142 -2.83 -28.50 -2.92
CA THR A 142 -4.27 -28.43 -3.13
C THR A 142 -4.85 -27.74 -1.92
N SER A 143 -5.44 -26.55 -2.12
CA SER A 143 -6.09 -25.78 -1.07
C SER A 143 -7.40 -26.47 -0.71
N SER A 144 -7.27 -27.58 0.04
CA SER A 144 -8.36 -28.31 0.67
C SER A 144 -9.26 -27.31 1.38
N GLY A 145 -10.56 -27.40 1.14
CA GLY A 145 -11.48 -26.30 1.38
C GLY A 145 -11.51 -25.83 2.84
N SER A 146 -11.39 -24.52 3.04
CA SER A 146 -11.83 -23.86 4.27
C SER A 146 -13.10 -23.05 3.98
N SER A 147 -14.20 -23.79 3.81
CA SER A 147 -15.58 -23.27 3.80
C SER A 147 -16.40 -24.07 4.79
N GLY A 148 -16.07 -23.92 6.08
CA GLY A 148 -16.59 -24.74 7.18
C GLY A 148 -17.07 -23.90 8.36
N THR A 149 -18.02 -22.98 8.12
CA THR A 149 -18.63 -22.16 9.18
C THR A 149 -20.15 -22.08 9.04
N THR A 150 -20.82 -23.22 9.21
CA THR A 150 -22.23 -23.30 9.63
C THR A 150 -22.28 -24.18 10.88
N GLY A 151 -22.34 -23.55 12.05
CA GLY A 151 -22.34 -24.25 13.33
C GLY A 151 -23.73 -24.67 13.78
N THR A 152 -23.80 -25.71 14.63
CA THR A 152 -24.82 -25.79 15.68
C THR A 152 -24.29 -26.57 16.89
N SER A 153 -24.97 -26.42 18.01
CA SER A 153 -24.48 -26.70 19.37
C SER A 153 -24.40 -28.17 19.76
N ALA A 154 -23.46 -28.49 20.65
CA ALA A 154 -23.66 -29.43 21.76
C ALA A 154 -22.80 -29.00 22.96
N ALA A 155 -23.28 -29.21 24.19
CA ALA A 155 -22.57 -28.84 25.42
C ALA A 155 -21.95 -30.06 26.12
N GLY A 156 -20.86 -29.87 26.87
CA GLY A 156 -20.21 -30.94 27.64
C GLY A 156 -19.19 -30.41 28.65
N THR A 157 -19.55 -30.40 29.92
CA THR A 157 -18.71 -29.96 31.04
C THR A 157 -17.75 -31.07 31.49
N SER A 158 -16.45 -30.79 31.68
CA SER A 158 -15.61 -31.28 32.79
C SER A 158 -14.17 -30.76 32.73
N THR A 159 -13.66 -30.28 33.86
CA THR A 159 -12.22 -30.01 34.10
C THR A 159 -11.50 -31.31 34.49
N PRO A 160 -10.18 -31.45 34.29
CA PRO A 160 -9.28 -31.27 35.44
C PRO A 160 -7.92 -30.60 35.12
N THR A 161 -7.14 -30.41 36.18
CA THR A 161 -5.78 -29.80 36.25
C THR A 161 -5.00 -30.70 37.23
N PRO A 162 -3.70 -31.06 37.03
CA PRO A 162 -2.61 -30.09 37.21
C PRO A 162 -1.22 -30.30 36.54
N ALA A 163 -0.41 -29.24 36.64
CA ALA A 163 1.05 -29.18 36.88
C ALA A 163 2.09 -29.80 35.90
N ALA A 164 2.88 -28.90 35.29
CA ALA A 164 4.35 -28.82 35.49
C ALA A 164 4.90 -27.46 35.02
N GLN A 165 5.97 -26.94 35.64
CA GLN A 165 6.76 -25.76 35.20
C GLN A 165 8.24 -26.17 35.00
N PRO A 166 9.09 -25.35 34.34
CA PRO A 166 9.82 -24.26 35.04
C PRO A 166 10.00 -22.96 34.19
N ALA A 167 10.80 -21.99 34.69
CA ALA A 167 11.09 -20.67 34.09
C ALA A 167 12.56 -20.24 34.42
N THR A 168 13.17 -19.15 33.92
CA THR A 168 12.71 -18.01 33.09
C THR A 168 13.56 -17.93 31.78
N PRO A 169 14.31 -16.88 31.30
CA PRO A 169 14.53 -15.45 31.66
C PRO A 169 13.73 -14.44 30.78
N PRO A 170 13.81 -13.10 31.01
CA PRO A 170 13.02 -12.10 30.26
C PRO A 170 13.80 -11.22 29.25
N SER A 171 13.03 -10.54 28.39
CA SER A 171 13.30 -9.27 27.68
C SER A 171 14.37 -9.18 26.59
N ALA A 172 13.91 -9.06 25.34
CA ALA A 172 14.48 -8.20 24.29
C ALA A 172 13.34 -7.71 23.37
N ASP A 173 13.46 -6.49 22.82
CA ASP A 173 12.37 -5.75 22.17
C ASP A 173 11.71 -6.42 20.96
N ALA A 174 10.38 -6.27 20.88
CA ALA A 174 9.58 -6.53 19.69
C ALA A 174 8.78 -5.26 19.32
N GLN A 175 9.17 -4.59 18.23
CA GLN A 175 8.45 -3.41 17.73
C GLN A 175 7.11 -3.80 17.04
N PRO A 176 6.08 -2.92 17.10
CA PRO A 176 4.71 -3.29 16.75
C PRO A 176 4.39 -3.24 15.25
N ALA A 177 3.39 -4.02 14.84
CA ALA A 177 2.77 -3.94 13.51
C ALA A 177 1.81 -2.72 13.40
N PRO A 178 1.65 -2.11 12.20
CA PRO A 178 0.84 -0.91 12.02
C PRO A 178 -0.67 -1.19 12.10
N GLY A 179 -1.36 -0.41 12.93
CA GLY A 179 -2.73 -0.63 13.38
C GLY A 179 -3.84 -0.49 12.34
N ALA A 180 -4.98 -1.08 12.68
CA ALA A 180 -6.28 -0.79 12.07
C ALA A 180 -6.86 0.54 12.62
N PRO A 181 -7.66 1.28 11.84
CA PRO A 181 -8.21 2.56 12.25
C PRO A 181 -9.34 2.42 13.30
N ALA A 182 -9.35 3.30 14.30
CA ALA A 182 -10.37 3.33 15.35
C ALA A 182 -11.48 4.37 15.06
N THR A 183 -12.71 4.05 15.47
CA THR A 183 -13.90 4.90 15.26
C THR A 183 -14.01 6.00 16.33
N PRO A 184 -14.13 7.29 15.97
CA PRO A 184 -14.35 8.37 16.93
C PRO A 184 -15.82 8.47 17.40
N PRO A 185 -16.09 9.05 18.58
CA PRO A 185 -17.43 9.12 19.18
C PRO A 185 -18.30 10.25 18.61
N ALA A 186 -19.63 10.09 18.74
CA ALA A 186 -20.62 11.09 18.31
C ALA A 186 -20.92 12.14 19.39
N GLN A 187 -21.13 13.40 18.97
CA GLN A 187 -21.57 14.52 19.82
C GLN A 187 -22.55 15.45 19.05
N PRO A 188 -23.31 16.32 19.75
CA PRO A 188 -24.74 16.51 19.43
C PRO A 188 -25.07 17.62 18.43
N ALA A 189 -26.29 17.56 17.89
CA ALA A 189 -26.85 18.53 16.96
C ALA A 189 -27.29 19.84 17.64
N ALA A 190 -27.26 20.94 16.87
CA ALA A 190 -27.76 22.26 17.25
C ALA A 190 -28.72 22.81 16.18
N ALA A 191 -29.61 23.72 16.57
CA ALA A 191 -30.78 24.14 15.79
C ALA A 191 -30.48 25.10 14.62
N PRO A 192 -31.31 25.13 13.55
CA PRO A 192 -31.14 26.03 12.41
C PRO A 192 -31.55 27.48 12.72
N ALA A 193 -30.88 28.44 12.07
CA ALA A 193 -31.22 29.87 12.07
C ALA A 193 -31.83 30.30 10.72
N ALA A 194 -32.62 31.38 10.72
CA ALA A 194 -33.50 31.76 9.61
C ALA A 194 -32.79 32.44 8.42
N GLN A 195 -33.42 32.34 7.24
CA GLN A 195 -33.00 33.04 6.01
C GLN A 195 -33.64 34.44 5.91
N PRO A 196 -32.93 35.47 5.40
CA PRO A 196 -33.52 36.75 5.03
C PRO A 196 -34.23 36.68 3.66
N ALA A 197 -35.21 37.56 3.45
CA ALA A 197 -36.09 37.53 2.28
C ALA A 197 -35.51 38.21 1.02
N THR A 198 -35.98 37.77 -0.14
CA THR A 198 -35.77 38.39 -1.46
C THR A 198 -36.47 39.74 -1.58
N GLN A 199 -35.90 40.66 -2.36
CA GLN A 199 -36.62 41.83 -2.88
C GLN A 199 -36.25 42.07 -4.34
N SER A 200 -37.26 42.27 -5.19
CA SER A 200 -37.13 42.47 -6.63
C SER A 200 -37.15 43.95 -6.98
N GLN A 201 -36.48 44.31 -8.08
CA GLN A 201 -36.71 45.50 -8.90
C GLN A 201 -36.51 45.11 -10.38
#